data_AF-A0A4Y2DJQ4-F1
#
_entry.id   AF-A0A4Y2DJQ4-F1
#
_cell.length_a   1.000
_cell.length_b   1.000
_cell.length_c   1.000
_cell.angle_alpha   90.00
_cell.angle_beta   90.00
_cell.angle_gamma   90.00
#
_symmetry.space_group_name_H-M   'P 1'
#
loop_
_entity.id
_entity.type
_entity.pdbx_description
1 polymer ?
#
loop_
_entity_poly.entity_id
_entity_poly.type
_entity_poly.pdbx_seq_one_letter_code
_entity_poly.pdbx_strand_id
1 'polypeptide(L)' 'ADPSTPTNIGEEHAVLKSSGDITWTSQLLLKSACTLDLRFFPFDFHLCHLNFTSWSYDTQQVSTHAIFDM' A
#
# COMPACT_ATOMS: atom_id res chain seq x y z
N ALA A 1 -14.76 8.29 17.92
CA ALA A 1 -13.29 8.21 17.84
C ALA A 1 -12.89 6.98 18.64
N ASP A 2 -12.17 6.05 18.01
CA ASP A 2 -11.63 4.87 18.70
C ASP A 2 -10.32 5.27 19.39
N PRO A 3 -10.18 5.11 20.71
CA PRO A 3 -8.96 5.46 21.45
C PRO A 3 -7.72 4.65 21.05
N SER A 4 -7.87 3.56 20.28
CA SER A 4 -6.77 2.73 19.80
C SER A 4 -6.15 3.21 18.48
N THR A 5 -6.75 4.21 17.81
CA THR A 5 -6.19 4.78 16.59
C THR A 5 -4.96 5.65 16.94
N PRO A 6 -3.75 5.34 16.43
CA PRO A 6 -2.58 6.19 16.65
C PRO A 6 -2.84 7.60 16.11
N THR A 7 -2.71 8.61 16.97
CA THR A 7 -2.97 10.02 16.63
C THR A 7 -1.89 10.67 15.77
N ASN A 8 -0.83 9.93 15.38
CA ASN A 8 0.32 10.41 14.60
C ASN A 8 0.40 9.81 13.18
N ILE A 9 -0.73 9.44 12.56
CA ILE A 9 -0.74 8.91 11.17
C ILE A 9 -0.57 10.03 10.11
N GLY A 10 -0.61 11.30 10.51
CA GLY A 10 -0.74 12.44 9.59
C GLY A 10 0.52 13.24 9.26
N GLU A 11 1.69 12.88 9.78
CA GLU A 11 2.93 13.61 9.47
C GLU A 11 3.72 12.88 8.38
N GLU A 12 3.46 13.25 7.13
CA GLU A 12 4.14 12.68 5.96
C GLU A 12 5.35 13.53 5.59
N HIS A 13 6.53 12.93 5.69
CA HIS A 13 7.78 13.59 5.34
C HIS A 13 8.43 12.91 4.14
N ALA A 14 8.91 13.72 3.22
CA ALA A 14 9.78 13.29 2.13
C ALA A 14 11.21 13.77 2.41
N VAL A 15 12.18 12.87 2.24
CA VAL A 15 13.61 13.16 2.41
C VAL A 15 14.23 13.37 1.05
N LEU A 16 14.77 14.57 0.81
CA LEU A 16 15.52 14.91 -0.39
C LEU A 16 17.03 14.71 -0.15
N LYS A 17 17.68 13.97 -1.04
CA LYS A 17 19.15 13.85 -1.08
C LYS A 17 19.74 14.90 -2.02
N SER A 18 21.00 15.26 -1.82
CA SER A 18 21.73 16.17 -2.72
C SER A 18 21.90 15.64 -4.15
N SER A 19 21.74 14.32 -4.36
CA SER A 19 21.68 13.68 -5.68
C SER A 19 20.40 14.01 -6.47
N GLY A 20 19.36 14.55 -5.80
CA GLY A 20 18.03 14.73 -6.36
C GLY A 20 17.07 13.57 -6.07
N ASP A 21 17.54 12.50 -5.45
CA ASP A 21 16.67 11.39 -5.05
C ASP A 21 15.75 11.78 -3.89
N ILE A 22 14.48 11.41 -4.00
CA ILE A 22 13.46 11.63 -2.97
C ILE A 22 13.02 10.28 -2.41
N THR A 23 13.02 10.16 -1.09
CA THR A 23 12.44 9.01 -0.39
C THR A 23 11.26 9.48 0.45
N TRP A 24 10.08 8.94 0.18
CA TRP A 24 8.86 9.23 0.92
C TRP A 24 8.30 7.91 1.47
N THR A 25 8.11 7.87 2.78
CA THR A 25 7.60 6.70 3.49
C THR A 25 6.45 7.14 4.37
N SER A 26 5.26 6.59 4.12
CA SER A 26 4.05 6.87 4.89
C SER A 26 3.48 5.58 5.49
N GLN A 27 2.89 5.69 6.67
CA GLN A 27 2.18 4.59 7.32
C GLN A 27 0.70 4.68 6.97
N LEU A 28 0.22 3.75 6.14
CA LEU A 28 -1.16 3.74 5.65
C LEU A 28 -1.96 2.58 6.26
N LEU A 29 -3.16 2.89 6.77
CA LEU A 29 -4.18 1.88 7.07
C LEU A 29 -5.10 1.72 5.86
N LEU A 30 -4.87 0.67 5.07
CA LEU A 30 -5.64 0.40 3.86
C LEU A 30 -6.71 -0.66 4.11
N LYS A 31 -7.93 -0.42 3.62
CA LYS A 31 -9.02 -1.40 3.60
C LYS A 31 -9.33 -1.73 2.14
N SER A 32 -9.24 -3.00 1.79
CA SER A 32 -9.56 -3.51 0.45
C SER A 32 -10.68 -4.54 0.49
N ALA A 33 -11.30 -4.78 -0.66
CA ALA A 33 -12.26 -5.85 -0.85
C ALA A 33 -11.63 -6.96 -1.69
N CYS A 34 -11.94 -8.22 -1.34
CA CYS A 34 -11.42 -9.41 -2.00
C CYS A 34 -12.56 -10.45 -2.10
N THR A 35 -12.65 -11.14 -3.23
CA THR A 35 -13.62 -12.22 -3.43
C THR A 35 -13.07 -13.51 -2.83
N LEU A 36 -13.88 -14.19 -2.01
CA LEU A 36 -13.51 -15.44 -1.35
C LEU A 36 -14.25 -16.63 -1.99
N ASP A 37 -13.56 -17.76 -2.07
CA ASP A 37 -14.13 -19.04 -2.46
C ASP A 37 -14.29 -19.95 -1.24
N LEU A 38 -15.54 -20.06 -0.75
CA LEU A 38 -15.86 -20.73 0.52
C LEU A 38 -16.29 -22.20 0.34
N ARG A 39 -16.06 -22.81 -0.83
CA ARG A 39 -16.52 -24.18 -1.14
C ARG A 39 -15.96 -25.26 -0.20
N PHE A 40 -14.80 -25.02 0.40
CA PHE A 40 -14.08 -25.97 1.26
C PHE A 40 -13.92 -25.51 2.71
N PHE A 41 -14.75 -24.56 3.15
CA PHE A 41 -14.72 -24.07 4.52
C PHE A 41 -14.79 -25.25 5.53
N PRO A 42 -13.95 -25.30 6.58
CA PRO A 42 -13.02 -24.27 7.07
C PRO A 42 -11.55 -24.41 6.59
N PHE A 43 -11.30 -25.21 5.54
CA PHE A 43 -9.95 -25.52 5.02
C PHE A 43 -9.72 -24.96 3.60
N ASP A 44 -10.35 -23.84 3.30
CA ASP A 44 -10.20 -23.10 2.05
C ASP A 44 -8.95 -22.21 2.05
N PHE A 45 -8.49 -21.82 0.86
CA PHE A 45 -7.36 -20.90 0.67
C PHE A 45 -7.85 -19.54 0.19
N HIS A 46 -7.28 -18.48 0.73
CA HIS A 46 -7.61 -17.11 0.34
C HIS A 46 -6.41 -16.43 -0.29
N LEU A 47 -6.54 -16.03 -1.56
CA LEU A 47 -5.53 -15.25 -2.28
C LEU A 47 -6.12 -13.88 -2.62
N CYS A 48 -5.64 -12.84 -1.93
CA CYS A 48 -6.12 -11.48 -2.10
C CYS A 48 -5.03 -10.59 -2.69
N HIS A 49 -5.31 -10.01 -3.84
CA HIS A 49 -4.39 -9.12 -4.54
C HIS A 49 -4.62 -7.67 -4.11
N LEU A 50 -3.53 -6.96 -3.83
CA LEU A 50 -3.51 -5.51 -3.70
C LEU A 50 -2.80 -4.93 -4.91
N ASN A 51 -3.50 -4.04 -5.63
CA ASN A 51 -2.95 -3.39 -6.81
C ASN A 51 -2.60 -1.95 -6.45
N PHE A 52 -1.33 -1.59 -6.62
CA PHE A 52 -0.82 -0.24 -6.39
C PHE A 52 -0.41 0.38 -7.72
N THR A 53 -0.99 1.54 -8.04
CA THR A 53 -0.70 2.29 -9.26
C THR A 53 -0.74 3.78 -8.97
N SER A 54 -0.10 4.57 -9.84
CA SER A 54 -0.38 6.00 -9.90
C SER A 54 -1.84 6.23 -10.26
N TRP A 55 -2.46 7.20 -9.58
CA TRP A 55 -3.81 7.64 -9.88
C TRP A 55 -3.85 8.58 -11.08
N SER A 56 -2.91 9.51 -11.15
CA SER A 56 -2.95 10.64 -12.10
C SER A 56 -2.13 10.41 -13.37
N TYR A 57 -1.26 9.40 -13.39
CA TYR A 57 -0.34 9.14 -14.49
C TYR A 57 -0.44 7.69 -14.93
N ASP A 58 -0.32 7.47 -16.23
CA ASP A 58 -0.23 6.12 -16.79
C ASP A 58 1.20 5.54 -16.68
N THR A 59 1.36 4.30 -17.13
CA THR A 59 2.61 3.54 -17.08
C THR A 59 3.69 4.06 -18.03
N GLN A 60 3.36 4.89 -19.03
CA GLN A 60 4.36 5.50 -19.92
C GLN A 60 4.99 6.73 -19.27
N GLN A 61 4.27 7.38 -18.34
CA GLN A 61 4.72 8.57 -17.64
C GLN A 61 5.38 8.25 -16.30
N VAL A 62 4.86 7.26 -15.58
CA VAL A 62 5.36 6.85 -14.26
C VAL A 62 5.50 5.33 -14.20
N SER A 63 6.71 4.86 -13.90
CA SER A 63 6.99 3.44 -13.64
C SER A 63 6.97 3.17 -12.14
N THR A 64 6.11 2.25 -11.71
CA THR A 64 6.07 1.76 -10.32
C THR A 64 6.78 0.41 -10.24
N HIS A 65 7.69 0.28 -9.27
CA HIS A 65 8.39 -0.97 -9.00
C HIS A 65 8.09 -1.39 -7.57
N ALA A 66 7.55 -2.60 -7.41
CA ALA A 66 7.32 -3.14 -6.10
C ALA A 66 8.67 -3.53 -5.47
N ILE A 67 8.97 -2.93 -4.32
CA ILE A 67 10.12 -3.31 -3.50
C ILE A 67 9.62 -4.34 -2.50
N PHE A 68 9.46 -5.57 -2.97
CA PHE A 68 9.27 -6.71 -2.09
C PHE A 68 10.64 -7.33 -1.85
N ASP A 69 11.37 -6.82 -0.85
CA ASP A 69 12.47 -7.59 -0.27
C ASP A 69 11.83 -8.74 0.53
N MET A 70 12.12 -9.98 0.12
CA MET A 70 11.84 -11.18 0.91
C MET A 70 13.10 -11.56 1.69
#